data_AF-A0A7C9IJJ2-F1
#
_entry.id   AF-A0A7C9IJJ2-F1
#
_cell.length_a   1.000
_cell.length_b   1.000
_cell.length_c   1.000
_cell.angle_alpha   90.00
_cell.angle_beta   90.00
_cell.angle_gamma   90.00
#
_symmetry.space_group_name_H-M   'P 1'
#
loop_
_entity.id
_entity.type
_entity.pdbx_description
1 polymer ?
#
loop_
_entity_poly.entity_id
_entity_poly.type
_entity_poly.pdbx_seq_one_letter_code
_entity_poly.pdbx_strand_id
1 'polypeptide(L)'
;MSSAPPAAVDIMDALLRATDETPYPGHEGLERLIRRAAVPGPAPKAAPVPTPEAAAIRPILRPVPPKAKRPSKRKATHYIEVGAAIRLDAARDALAEMARDSAPTARRISKSAILEAALTLACDAFEATGPQSPLARRLLGQPGQSAPKTPA
;
A
#
# COMPACT_ATOMS: atom_id res chain seq x y z
N MET A 1 11.75 -50.75 36.99
CA MET A 1 11.89 -49.45 37.70
C MET A 1 10.95 -48.47 37.03
N SER A 2 9.99 -47.94 37.79
CA SER A 2 8.87 -47.13 37.30
C SER A 2 9.34 -45.68 37.06
N SER A 3 9.21 -45.15 35.83
CA SER A 3 9.51 -43.74 35.54
C SER A 3 8.21 -42.94 35.63
N ALA A 4 8.07 -42.14 36.69
CA ALA A 4 7.00 -41.16 36.80
C ALA A 4 7.14 -40.06 35.72
N PRO A 5 6.05 -39.58 35.11
CA PRO A 5 6.11 -38.45 34.18
C PRO A 5 6.49 -37.15 34.91
N PRO A 6 7.21 -36.22 34.25
CA PRO A 6 7.59 -34.95 34.86
C PRO A 6 6.35 -34.12 35.22
N ALA A 7 6.35 -33.55 36.42
CA ALA A 7 5.30 -32.67 36.90
C ALA A 7 5.09 -31.50 35.93
N ALA A 8 3.83 -31.17 35.65
CA ALA A 8 3.46 -30.08 34.76
C ALA A 8 4.04 -28.77 35.29
N VAL A 9 4.92 -28.14 34.51
CA VAL A 9 5.46 -26.83 34.80
C VAL A 9 4.32 -25.82 34.70
N ASP A 10 4.02 -25.14 35.81
CA ASP A 10 3.06 -24.05 35.82
C ASP A 10 3.65 -22.85 35.07
N ILE A 11 3.11 -22.62 33.87
CA ILE A 11 3.53 -21.57 32.95
C ILE A 11 3.37 -20.19 33.59
N MET A 12 2.37 -20.00 34.46
CA MET A 12 2.15 -18.72 35.13
C MET A 12 3.26 -18.43 36.13
N ASP A 13 3.71 -19.45 36.85
CA ASP A 13 4.81 -19.32 37.83
C ASP A 13 6.17 -19.13 37.12
N ALA A 14 6.33 -19.68 35.91
CA ALA A 14 7.50 -19.44 35.06
C ALA A 14 7.56 -18.00 34.51
N LEU A 15 6.41 -17.43 34.13
CA LEU A 15 6.32 -16.06 33.64
C LEU A 15 6.50 -15.03 34.76
N LEU A 16 6.02 -15.32 35.97
CA LEU A 16 6.16 -14.44 37.13
C LEU A 16 7.59 -14.42 37.71
N ARG A 17 8.40 -15.45 37.45
CA ARG A 17 9.80 -15.55 37.88
C ARG A 17 10.82 -15.06 36.85
N ALA A 18 10.37 -14.73 35.63
CA ALA A 18 11.20 -14.08 34.63
C ALA A 18 11.52 -12.67 35.13
N THR A 19 12.62 -12.54 35.87
CA THR A 19 13.21 -11.25 36.17
C THR A 19 13.62 -10.62 34.85
N ASP A 20 13.08 -9.43 34.57
CA ASP A 20 13.29 -8.59 33.39
C ASP A 20 14.74 -8.08 33.29
N GLU A 21 15.72 -8.98 33.33
CA GLU A 21 17.15 -8.69 33.17
C GLU A 21 17.66 -9.09 31.79
N THR A 22 16.79 -9.57 30.88
CA THR A 22 17.17 -9.74 29.48
C THR A 22 17.15 -8.40 28.76
N PRO A 23 18.30 -7.87 28.29
CA PRO A 23 18.34 -6.61 27.57
C PRO A 23 17.48 -6.70 26.31
N TYR A 24 16.55 -5.75 26.14
CA TYR A 24 15.69 -5.71 24.97
C TYR A 24 16.53 -5.60 23.69
N PRO A 25 16.29 -6.44 22.65
CA PRO A 25 17.05 -6.38 21.41
C PRO A 25 17.01 -4.97 20.81
N GLY A 26 18.17 -4.33 20.67
CA GLY A 26 18.31 -2.98 20.12
C GLY A 26 18.38 -1.85 21.15
N HIS A 27 18.35 -2.15 22.46
CA HIS A 27 18.51 -1.17 23.54
C HIS A 27 19.77 -0.30 23.39
N GLU A 28 20.93 -0.91 23.07
CA GLU A 28 22.18 -0.18 22.88
C GLU A 28 22.13 0.82 21.70
N GLY A 29 21.39 0.47 20.64
CA GLY A 29 21.21 1.34 19.47
C GLY A 29 20.41 2.59 19.82
N LEU A 30 19.37 2.40 20.64
CA LEU A 30 18.55 3.50 21.16
C LEU A 30 19.35 4.40 22.10
N GLU A 31 20.12 3.84 23.03
CA GLU A 31 20.97 4.62 23.93
C GLU A 31 21.99 5.47 23.16
N ARG A 32 22.62 4.90 22.12
CA ARG A 32 23.56 5.65 21.27
C ARG A 32 22.89 6.82 20.55
N LEU A 33 21.65 6.63 20.07
CA LEU A 33 20.88 7.68 19.43
C LEU A 33 20.55 8.82 20.41
N ILE A 34 20.09 8.47 21.61
CA ILE A 34 19.74 9.44 22.65
C ILE A 34 20.97 10.25 23.06
N ARG A 35 22.12 9.59 23.29
CA ARG A 35 23.37 10.29 23.63
C ARG A 35 23.81 11.23 22.52
N ARG A 36 23.70 10.82 21.25
CA ARG A 36 24.05 11.69 20.11
C ARG A 36 23.13 12.91 19.98
N ALA A 37 21.84 12.75 20.28
CA ALA A 37 20.88 13.85 20.22
C ALA A 37 20.98 14.81 21.41
N ALA A 38 21.45 14.33 22.57
CA ALA A 38 21.59 15.11 23.79
C ALA A 38 22.88 15.96 23.84
N VAL A 39 23.84 15.74 22.93
CA VAL A 39 25.04 16.58 22.83
C VAL A 39 24.70 17.84 22.00
N PRO A 40 24.78 19.06 22.58
CA PRO A 40 24.66 20.28 21.81
C PRO A 40 25.78 20.31 20.77
N GLY A 41 25.42 20.27 19.49
CA GLY A 41 26.39 20.28 18.40
C GLY A 41 27.24 21.57 18.44
N PRO A 42 28.56 21.49 18.12
CA PRO A 42 29.40 22.67 18.02
C PRO A 42 28.85 23.62 16.95
N ALA A 43 28.91 24.93 17.25
CA ALA A 43 28.45 25.99 16.37
C ALA A 43 29.02 25.83 14.94
N PRO A 44 28.24 26.15 13.89
CA PRO A 44 28.68 26.01 12.51
C PRO A 44 29.91 26.89 12.28
N LYS A 45 31.03 26.26 11.86
CA LYS A 45 32.23 26.97 11.41
C LYS A 45 31.86 27.94 10.29
N ALA A 46 32.26 29.19 10.46
CA ALA A 46 32.17 30.22 9.42
C ALA A 46 32.85 29.72 8.13
N ALA A 47 32.17 29.94 7.00
CA ALA A 47 32.67 29.56 5.68
C ALA A 47 33.95 30.34 5.34
N PRO A 48 34.95 29.70 4.70
CA PRO A 48 36.13 30.41 4.24
C PRO A 48 35.79 31.29 3.02
N VAL A 49 36.37 32.48 3.01
CA VAL A 49 36.28 33.48 1.92
C VAL A 49 36.82 32.86 0.61
N PRO A 50 36.13 32.98 -0.53
CA PRO A 50 36.58 32.37 -1.78
C PRO A 50 37.74 33.16 -2.39
N THR A 51 38.85 32.48 -2.67
CA THR A 51 39.89 32.96 -3.59
C THR A 51 39.43 32.83 -5.04
N PRO A 52 39.77 33.78 -5.93
CA PRO A 52 39.23 33.84 -7.29
C PRO A 52 40.08 33.02 -8.26
N GLU A 53 40.22 31.70 -8.05
CA GLU A 53 40.92 30.87 -9.04
C GLU A 53 40.55 29.38 -8.94
N ALA A 54 39.29 29.07 -9.29
CA ALA A 54 38.88 27.75 -9.77
C ALA A 54 37.42 27.83 -10.23
N ALA A 55 37.19 28.41 -11.42
CA ALA A 55 35.93 28.24 -12.13
C ALA A 55 35.84 26.80 -12.67
N ALA A 56 35.75 25.82 -11.77
CA ALA A 56 35.32 24.48 -12.13
C ALA A 56 33.81 24.54 -12.36
N ILE A 57 33.42 24.32 -13.62
CA ILE A 57 32.07 24.28 -14.14
C ILE A 57 31.22 23.36 -13.24
N ARG A 58 30.44 23.95 -12.32
CA ARG A 58 29.42 23.20 -11.58
C ARG A 58 28.26 22.98 -12.55
N PRO A 59 27.83 21.74 -12.81
CA PRO A 59 26.62 21.53 -13.58
C PRO A 59 25.47 22.19 -12.84
N ILE A 60 24.83 23.17 -13.49
CA ILE A 60 23.62 23.81 -13.01
C ILE A 60 22.58 22.70 -12.91
N LEU A 61 22.32 22.22 -11.68
CA LEU A 61 21.22 21.32 -11.41
C LEU A 61 19.94 22.09 -11.73
N ARG A 62 19.37 21.79 -12.91
CA ARG A 62 18.07 22.33 -13.31
C ARG A 62 17.06 21.99 -12.21
N PRO A 63 16.20 22.93 -11.80
CA PRO A 63 15.17 22.65 -10.83
C PRO A 63 14.32 21.48 -11.34
N VAL A 64 14.25 20.40 -10.57
CA VAL A 64 13.35 19.29 -10.87
C VAL A 64 11.92 19.85 -10.83
N PRO A 65 11.14 19.73 -11.92
CA PRO A 65 9.78 20.25 -11.93
C PRO A 65 8.98 19.62 -10.78
N PRO A 66 8.17 20.40 -10.06
CA PRO A 66 7.39 19.89 -8.96
C PRO A 66 6.51 18.75 -9.46
N LYS A 67 6.60 17.58 -8.82
CA LYS A 67 5.75 16.43 -9.13
C LYS A 67 4.29 16.89 -9.05
N ALA A 68 3.53 16.71 -10.13
CA ALA A 68 2.12 17.02 -10.17
C ALA A 68 1.42 16.42 -8.95
N LYS A 69 0.74 17.28 -8.18
CA LYS A 69 0.00 16.85 -6.99
C LYS A 69 -1.07 15.88 -7.44
N ARG A 70 -0.96 14.62 -7.03
CA ARG A 70 -1.99 13.61 -7.30
C ARG A 70 -3.29 14.06 -6.61
N PRO A 71 -4.46 13.84 -7.23
CA PRO A 71 -5.72 14.11 -6.58
C PRO A 71 -5.81 13.34 -5.26
N SER A 72 -6.37 13.98 -4.24
CA SER A 72 -6.57 13.36 -2.93
C SER A 72 -7.61 12.25 -3.05
N LYS A 73 -7.29 11.06 -2.51
CA LYS A 73 -8.23 9.93 -2.49
C LYS A 73 -9.06 9.98 -1.22
N ARG A 74 -10.38 9.75 -1.35
CA ARG A 74 -11.29 9.57 -0.21
C ARG A 74 -11.54 8.07 -0.01
N LYS A 75 -11.41 7.58 1.22
CA LYS A 75 -11.78 6.21 1.57
C LYS A 75 -13.29 6.13 1.79
N ALA A 76 -13.92 5.10 1.23
CA ALA A 76 -15.31 4.75 1.48
C ALA A 76 -15.43 3.25 1.68
N THR A 77 -16.36 2.83 2.53
CA THR A 77 -16.66 1.42 2.82
C THR A 77 -18.05 1.11 2.28
N HIS A 78 -18.18 0.06 1.47
CA HIS A 78 -19.44 -0.36 0.87
C HIS A 78 -19.65 -1.85 1.08
N TYR A 79 -20.90 -2.25 1.30
CA TYR A 79 -21.26 -3.65 1.24
C TYR A 79 -21.29 -4.10 -0.22
N ILE A 80 -20.74 -5.28 -0.48
CA ILE A 80 -20.78 -5.94 -1.77
C ILE A 80 -21.20 -7.39 -1.56
N GLU A 81 -21.97 -7.92 -2.50
CA GLU A 81 -22.35 -9.33 -2.51
C GLU A 81 -21.13 -10.24 -2.51
N VAL A 82 -21.22 -11.37 -1.80
CA VAL A 82 -20.09 -12.31 -1.66
C VAL A 82 -19.61 -12.80 -3.03
N GLY A 83 -20.54 -13.13 -3.92
CA GLY A 83 -20.20 -13.53 -5.30
C GLY A 83 -19.51 -12.42 -6.09
N ALA A 84 -19.86 -11.15 -5.86
CA ALA A 84 -19.19 -10.02 -6.50
C ALA A 84 -17.77 -9.83 -5.94
N ALA A 85 -17.55 -10.03 -4.64
CA ALA A 85 -16.22 -10.00 -4.02
C ALA A 85 -15.30 -11.09 -4.58
N ILE A 86 -15.80 -12.32 -4.73
CA ILE A 86 -15.03 -13.43 -5.33
C ILE A 86 -14.65 -13.10 -6.78
N ARG A 87 -15.59 -12.56 -7.56
CA ARG A 87 -15.32 -12.14 -8.94
C ARG A 87 -14.29 -11.02 -9.03
N LEU A 88 -14.29 -10.08 -8.09
CA LEU A 88 -13.29 -9.02 -8.01
C LEU A 88 -11.89 -9.59 -7.74
N ASP A 89 -11.79 -10.61 -6.91
CA ASP A 89 -10.52 -11.27 -6.59
C ASP A 89 -9.97 -12.03 -7.79
N ALA A 90 -10.81 -12.81 -8.45
CA ALA A 90 -10.46 -13.48 -9.70
C ALA A 90 -10.05 -12.48 -10.81
N ALA A 91 -10.79 -11.36 -10.95
CA ALA A 91 -10.46 -10.33 -11.92
C ALA A 91 -9.11 -9.66 -11.64
N ARG A 92 -8.78 -9.40 -10.37
CA ARG A 92 -7.47 -8.87 -9.99
C ARG A 92 -6.35 -9.82 -10.39
N ASP A 93 -6.53 -11.10 -10.14
CA ASP A 93 -5.50 -12.10 -10.42
C ASP A 93 -5.31 -12.25 -11.93
N ALA A 94 -6.39 -12.33 -12.71
CA ALA A 94 -6.34 -12.35 -14.18
C ALA A 94 -5.65 -11.09 -14.76
N LEU A 95 -5.99 -9.90 -14.26
CA LEU A 95 -5.34 -8.66 -14.69
C LEU A 95 -3.85 -8.62 -14.30
N ALA A 96 -3.48 -9.21 -13.17
CA ALA A 96 -2.10 -9.30 -12.75
C ALA A 96 -1.28 -10.27 -13.61
N GLU A 97 -1.87 -11.36 -14.08
CA GLU A 97 -1.26 -12.24 -15.09
C GLU A 97 -1.04 -11.47 -16.41
N MET A 98 -2.09 -10.85 -16.95
CA MET A 98 -2.00 -10.08 -18.20
C MET A 98 -0.95 -8.95 -18.13
N ALA A 99 -0.83 -8.31 -16.97
CA ALA A 99 0.15 -7.25 -16.74
C ALA A 99 1.60 -7.79 -16.75
N ARG A 100 1.84 -9.01 -16.27
CA ARG A 100 3.18 -9.63 -16.31
C ARG A 100 3.61 -9.92 -17.74
N ASP A 101 2.69 -10.39 -18.57
CA ASP A 101 2.96 -10.66 -19.99
C ASP A 101 3.24 -9.39 -20.78
N SER A 102 2.55 -8.29 -20.45
CA SER A 102 2.63 -7.04 -21.20
C SER A 102 3.72 -6.08 -20.70
N ALA A 103 3.98 -6.06 -19.40
CA ALA A 103 4.89 -5.11 -18.76
C ALA A 103 5.39 -5.67 -17.41
N PRO A 104 6.53 -6.39 -17.38
CA PRO A 104 7.02 -7.06 -16.18
C PRO A 104 7.36 -6.11 -15.02
N THR A 105 7.53 -4.81 -15.28
CA THR A 105 7.77 -3.77 -14.26
C THR A 105 6.52 -2.97 -13.89
N ALA A 106 5.35 -3.37 -14.38
CA ALA A 106 4.09 -2.68 -14.10
C ALA A 106 3.75 -2.72 -12.61
N ARG A 107 3.21 -1.61 -12.12
CA ARG A 107 2.75 -1.49 -10.74
C ARG A 107 1.64 -2.51 -10.47
N ARG A 108 1.69 -3.17 -9.31
CA ARG A 108 0.65 -4.09 -8.84
C ARG A 108 -0.75 -3.46 -8.92
N ILE A 109 -1.67 -4.19 -9.54
CA ILE A 109 -3.08 -3.82 -9.65
C ILE A 109 -3.79 -4.11 -8.32
N SER A 110 -4.38 -3.09 -7.70
CA SER A 110 -5.13 -3.21 -6.45
C SER A 110 -6.63 -3.37 -6.69
N LYS A 111 -7.35 -4.00 -5.75
CA LYS A 111 -8.83 -4.07 -5.80
C LYS A 111 -9.48 -2.69 -5.91
N SER A 112 -8.95 -1.71 -5.17
CA SER A 112 -9.42 -0.33 -5.23
C SER A 112 -9.23 0.32 -6.60
N ALA A 113 -8.15 0.01 -7.33
CA ALA A 113 -7.92 0.54 -8.67
C ALA A 113 -8.92 -0.04 -9.68
N ILE A 114 -9.24 -1.33 -9.55
CA ILE A 114 -10.26 -1.99 -10.38
C ILE A 114 -11.63 -1.39 -10.12
N LEU A 115 -12.00 -1.20 -8.84
CA LEU A 115 -13.27 -0.59 -8.47
C LEU A 115 -13.38 0.87 -8.93
N GLU A 116 -12.30 1.66 -8.80
CA GLU A 116 -12.24 3.04 -9.29
C GLU A 116 -12.46 3.09 -10.81
N ALA A 117 -11.73 2.27 -11.59
CA ALA A 117 -11.89 2.20 -13.04
C ALA A 117 -13.29 1.72 -13.46
N ALA A 118 -13.84 0.70 -12.81
CA ALA A 118 -15.18 0.20 -13.10
C ALA A 118 -16.27 1.23 -12.80
N LEU A 119 -16.11 2.00 -11.71
CA LEU A 119 -17.04 3.08 -11.36
C LEU A 119 -16.99 4.21 -12.38
N THR A 120 -15.79 4.66 -12.76
CA THR A 120 -15.63 5.68 -13.82
C THR A 120 -16.28 5.22 -15.12
N LEU A 121 -15.99 4.00 -15.59
CA LEU A 121 -16.60 3.48 -16.82
C LEU A 121 -18.13 3.40 -16.74
N ALA A 122 -18.69 3.04 -15.58
CA ALA A 122 -20.13 2.99 -15.38
C ALA A 122 -20.77 4.40 -15.37
N CYS A 123 -20.10 5.38 -14.74
CA CYS A 123 -20.51 6.78 -14.77
C CYS A 123 -20.45 7.36 -16.18
N ASP A 124 -19.32 7.20 -16.88
CA ASP A 124 -19.15 7.69 -18.25
C ASP A 124 -20.21 7.10 -19.19
N ALA A 125 -20.50 5.80 -19.07
CA ALA A 125 -21.54 5.15 -19.86
C ALA A 125 -22.94 5.68 -19.53
N PHE A 126 -23.23 5.99 -18.26
CA PHE A 126 -24.48 6.60 -17.85
C PHE A 126 -24.59 8.05 -18.35
N GLU A 127 -23.52 8.84 -18.30
CA GLU A 127 -23.51 10.20 -18.83
C GLU A 127 -23.73 10.21 -20.35
N ALA A 128 -23.15 9.25 -21.07
CA ALA A 128 -23.29 9.15 -22.52
C ALA A 128 -24.67 8.66 -22.99
N THR A 129 -25.28 7.70 -22.29
CA THR A 129 -26.50 7.00 -22.76
C THR A 129 -27.71 7.12 -21.84
N GLY A 130 -27.53 7.75 -20.68
CA GLY A 130 -28.57 8.03 -19.69
C GLY A 130 -29.33 6.76 -19.26
N PRO A 131 -30.68 6.78 -19.34
CA PRO A 131 -31.54 5.64 -18.98
C PRO A 131 -31.25 4.36 -19.75
N GLN A 132 -30.59 4.45 -20.91
CA GLN A 132 -30.26 3.27 -21.72
C GLN A 132 -28.96 2.59 -21.29
N SER A 133 -28.20 3.17 -20.36
CA SER A 133 -26.94 2.61 -19.89
C SER A 133 -27.13 1.26 -19.18
N PRO A 134 -26.10 0.39 -19.14
CA PRO A 134 -26.16 -0.86 -18.39
C PRO A 134 -26.45 -0.65 -16.90
N LEU A 135 -25.95 0.44 -16.32
CA LEU A 135 -26.16 0.81 -14.94
C LEU A 135 -27.64 1.13 -14.67
N ALA A 136 -28.24 2.00 -15.50
CA ALA A 136 -29.65 2.37 -15.39
C ALA A 136 -30.57 1.15 -15.56
N ARG A 137 -30.31 0.31 -16.58
CA ARG A 137 -31.11 -0.90 -16.81
C ARG A 137 -31.11 -1.82 -15.61
N ARG A 138 -29.93 -2.04 -15.00
CA ARG A 138 -29.78 -2.94 -13.86
C ARG A 138 -30.44 -2.39 -12.58
N LEU A 139 -30.34 -1.09 -12.33
CA LEU A 139 -30.89 -0.46 -11.12
C LEU A 139 -32.40 -0.20 -11.22
N LEU A 140 -32.91 0.07 -12.42
CA LEU A 140 -34.34 0.33 -12.66
C LEU A 140 -35.11 -0.92 -13.06
N GLY A 141 -34.47 -2.10 -13.05
CA GLY A 141 -35.11 -3.37 -13.38
C GLY A 141 -35.54 -3.52 -14.84
N GLN A 142 -34.93 -2.76 -15.76
CA GLN A 142 -35.19 -2.97 -17.19
C GLN A 142 -34.43 -4.23 -17.65
N PRO A 143 -35.09 -5.16 -18.35
CA PRO A 143 -34.46 -6.39 -18.78
C PRO A 143 -33.32 -6.08 -19.75
N GLY A 144 -32.09 -6.11 -19.24
CA GLY A 144 -30.89 -6.18 -20.05
C GLY A 144 -30.84 -7.57 -20.67
N GLN A 145 -30.77 -7.64 -22.00
CA GLN A 145 -30.56 -8.86 -22.78
C GLN A 145 -29.60 -9.80 -22.04
N SER A 146 -30.13 -10.93 -21.62
CA SER A 146 -29.35 -12.07 -21.17
C SER A 146 -28.36 -12.45 -22.27
N ALA A 147 -27.13 -12.72 -21.86
CA ALA A 147 -26.06 -13.20 -22.72
C ALA A 147 -26.55 -14.32 -23.66
N PRO A 148 -26.02 -14.42 -24.89
CA PRO A 148 -26.46 -15.43 -25.85
C PRO A 148 -26.30 -16.82 -25.23
N LYS A 149 -27.41 -17.58 -25.16
CA LYS A 149 -27.37 -19.02 -24.98
C LYS A 149 -26.55 -19.59 -26.12
N THR A 150 -25.35 -20.09 -25.84
CA THR A 150 -24.61 -20.94 -26.76
C THR A 150 -25.47 -22.18 -27.04
N PRO A 151 -25.91 -22.45 -28.27
CA PRO A 151 -26.52 -23.72 -28.60
C PRO A 151 -25.47 -24.82 -28.56
N ALA A 152 -25.92 -26.01 -28.16
CA ALA A 152 -25.15 -27.25 -28.02
C ALA A 152 -24.52 -27.74 -29.33
#